data_AF-A0A2G2Q6A1-F1
#
_entry.id   AF-A0A2G2Q6A1-F1
#
_cell.length_a   1.000
_cell.length_b   1.000
_cell.length_c   1.000
_cell.angle_alpha   90.00
_cell.angle_beta   90.00
_cell.angle_gamma   90.00
#
_symmetry.space_group_name_H-M   'P 1'
#
loop_
_entity.id
_entity.type
_entity.pdbx_description
1 polymer ?
#
loop_
_entity_poly.entity_id
_entity_poly.type
_entity_poly.pdbx_seq_one_letter_code
_entity_poly.pdbx_strand_id
1 'polypeptide(L)'
;MKVNYRLEIEYQVFEKQGKTFFDAKSYVFNSENSIQNRKNTINKYASFRHVFELAHKTTNDIKLSVTEVINKTDIGFKIPFLNIYYSTKEFTSKNLGTVLFGGYLDEFNERIIELEQERKLYETLKINGLKTEVFEDYKGHSYKVINNSPFTEEDFCMLKHSVNYKDNVVV
;
A
#
# COMPACT_ATOMS: atom_id res chain seq x y z
N MET A 1 20.07 -11.30 -7.31
CA MET A 1 18.62 -11.60 -7.20
C MET A 1 17.91 -10.30 -6.88
N LYS A 2 16.69 -10.10 -7.37
CA LYS A 2 15.94 -8.84 -7.22
C LYS A 2 14.51 -9.08 -6.76
N VAL A 3 13.93 -8.08 -6.12
CA VAL A 3 12.50 -7.99 -5.80
C VAL A 3 11.93 -6.83 -6.61
N ASN A 4 10.88 -7.13 -7.36
CA ASN A 4 10.14 -6.18 -8.17
C ASN A 4 8.81 -5.88 -7.50
N TYR A 5 8.20 -4.75 -7.89
CA TYR A 5 6.96 -4.28 -7.30
C TYR A 5 5.97 -3.84 -8.36
N ARG A 6 4.69 -3.93 -8.02
CA ARG A 6 3.58 -3.40 -8.82
C ARG A 6 2.62 -2.68 -7.89
N LEU A 7 2.25 -1.45 -8.26
CA LEU A 7 1.13 -0.73 -7.66
C LEU A 7 -0.07 -0.85 -8.59
N GLU A 8 -1.15 -1.44 -8.10
CA GLU A 8 -2.44 -1.52 -8.77
C GLU A 8 -3.41 -0.50 -8.17
N ILE A 9 -4.17 0.12 -9.05
CA ILE A 9 -5.24 1.06 -8.72
C ILE A 9 -6.51 0.53 -9.34
N GLU A 10 -7.46 0.11 -8.50
CA GLU A 10 -8.73 -0.45 -8.94
C GLU A 10 -9.83 0.60 -8.81
N TYR A 11 -10.36 1.03 -9.96
CA TYR A 11 -11.46 1.97 -10.07
C TYR A 11 -12.77 1.19 -10.19
N GLN A 12 -13.69 1.40 -9.26
CA GLN A 12 -15.08 0.97 -9.40
C GLN A 12 -15.92 2.15 -9.89
N VAL A 13 -16.29 2.12 -11.17
CA VAL A 13 -17.15 3.13 -11.80
C VAL A 13 -18.57 2.56 -11.85
N PHE A 14 -19.49 3.13 -11.07
CA PHE A 14 -20.92 2.82 -11.19
C PHE A 14 -21.49 3.43 -12.48
N GLU A 15 -22.78 3.24 -12.65
CA GLU A 15 -23.25 2.38 -13.71
C GLU A 15 -24.28 3.15 -14.53
N LYS A 16 -23.92 3.58 -15.74
CA LYS A 16 -24.91 4.06 -16.72
C LYS A 16 -25.65 2.82 -17.25
N GLN A 17 -26.93 2.66 -16.89
CA GLN A 17 -27.84 1.59 -17.37
C GLN A 17 -27.68 0.16 -16.77
N GLY A 18 -27.38 -0.04 -15.49
CA GLY A 18 -27.37 -1.42 -14.95
C GLY A 18 -26.07 -2.24 -15.17
N LYS A 19 -25.04 -1.61 -15.79
CA LYS A 19 -23.58 -1.92 -15.98
C LYS A 19 -22.46 -1.45 -15.00
N THR A 20 -21.88 -2.28 -14.12
CA THR A 20 -20.85 -1.82 -13.15
C THR A 20 -19.51 -2.04 -13.81
N PHE A 21 -18.75 -0.95 -13.98
CA PHE A 21 -17.49 -0.98 -14.70
C PHE A 21 -16.34 -1.00 -13.70
N PHE A 22 -15.46 -1.98 -13.85
CA PHE A 22 -14.19 -2.06 -13.14
C PHE A 22 -13.07 -1.75 -14.13
N ASP A 23 -12.22 -0.77 -13.80
CA ASP A 23 -10.98 -0.51 -14.53
C ASP A 23 -9.81 -0.60 -13.55
N ALA A 24 -8.69 -1.16 -13.99
CA ALA A 24 -7.50 -1.29 -13.16
C ALA A 24 -6.28 -0.72 -13.89
N LYS A 25 -5.56 0.19 -13.21
CA LYS A 25 -4.30 0.73 -13.70
C LYS A 25 -3.14 0.19 -12.88
N SER A 26 -2.08 -0.23 -13.56
CA SER A 26 -0.90 -0.80 -12.93
C SER A 26 0.34 0.04 -13.22
N TYR A 27 1.15 0.27 -12.18
CA TYR A 27 2.48 0.86 -12.25
C TYR A 27 3.50 -0.19 -11.84
N VAL A 28 4.45 -0.47 -12.72
CA VAL A 28 5.45 -1.52 -12.54
C VAL A 28 6.81 -0.93 -12.22
N PHE A 29 7.50 -1.53 -11.25
CA PHE A 29 8.83 -1.14 -10.80
C PHE A 29 9.74 -2.37 -10.87
N ASN A 30 10.26 -2.63 -12.07
CA ASN A 30 11.24 -3.68 -12.34
C ASN A 30 12.63 -3.02 -12.48
N SER A 31 13.56 -3.39 -11.62
CA SER A 31 14.98 -3.06 -11.78
C SER A 31 15.83 -3.96 -10.89
N GLU A 32 17.13 -4.03 -11.14
CA GLU A 32 18.07 -4.77 -10.27
C GLU A 32 18.15 -4.16 -8.85
N ASN A 33 17.77 -2.90 -8.67
CA ASN A 33 17.80 -2.22 -7.38
C ASN A 33 16.47 -2.41 -6.63
N SER A 34 16.38 -3.50 -5.88
CA SER A 34 15.17 -3.89 -5.13
C SER A 34 14.72 -2.82 -4.13
N ILE A 35 15.67 -2.20 -3.41
CA ILE A 35 15.38 -1.14 -2.43
C ILE A 35 14.78 0.08 -3.13
N GLN A 36 15.32 0.46 -4.30
CA GLN A 36 14.77 1.57 -5.07
C GLN A 36 13.40 1.24 -5.66
N ASN A 37 13.16 0.00 -6.10
CA ASN A 37 11.83 -0.43 -6.55
C ASN A 37 10.81 -0.24 -5.42
N ARG A 38 11.11 -0.78 -4.23
CA ARG A 38 10.26 -0.65 -3.04
C ARG A 38 9.96 0.81 -2.72
N LYS A 39 11.01 1.65 -2.63
CA LYS A 39 10.89 3.08 -2.35
C LYS A 39 10.00 3.80 -3.36
N ASN A 40 10.20 3.55 -4.66
CA ASN A 40 9.41 4.15 -5.71
C ASN A 40 7.94 3.75 -5.63
N THR A 41 7.66 2.48 -5.33
CA THR A 41 6.30 1.97 -5.17
C THR A 41 5.59 2.61 -3.98
N ILE A 42 6.24 2.66 -2.81
CA ILE A 42 5.66 3.26 -1.60
C ILE A 42 5.42 4.75 -1.79
N ASN A 43 6.36 5.49 -2.39
CA ASN A 43 6.18 6.90 -2.70
C ASN A 43 5.00 7.14 -3.66
N LYS A 44 4.87 6.29 -4.68
CA LYS A 44 3.76 6.38 -5.64
C LYS A 44 2.41 6.05 -4.97
N TYR A 45 2.39 5.03 -4.13
CA TYR A 45 1.23 4.65 -3.31
C TYR A 45 0.79 5.82 -2.42
N ALA A 46 1.71 6.41 -1.65
CA ALA A 46 1.43 7.55 -0.77
C ALA A 46 0.89 8.77 -1.55
N SER A 47 1.43 9.03 -2.74
CA SER A 47 0.94 10.08 -3.63
C SER A 47 -0.51 9.84 -4.07
N PHE A 48 -0.87 8.62 -4.50
CA PHE A 48 -2.25 8.31 -4.87
C PHE A 48 -3.19 8.33 -3.67
N ARG A 49 -2.75 7.76 -2.53
CA ARG A 49 -3.50 7.77 -1.28
C ARG A 49 -3.87 9.20 -0.88
N HIS A 50 -2.90 10.11 -0.90
CA HIS A 50 -3.13 11.52 -0.60
C HIS A 50 -4.15 12.16 -1.55
N VAL A 51 -4.02 11.90 -2.86
CA VAL A 51 -4.99 12.41 -3.86
C VAL A 51 -6.38 11.85 -3.60
N PHE A 52 -6.52 10.57 -3.25
CA PHE A 52 -7.81 9.93 -2.99
C PHE A 52 -8.43 10.39 -1.66
N GLU A 53 -7.62 10.59 -0.62
CA GLU A 53 -8.07 11.18 0.65
C GLU A 53 -8.52 12.62 0.46
N LEU A 54 -7.76 13.43 -0.27
CA LEU A 54 -8.13 14.81 -0.60
C LEU A 54 -9.41 14.84 -1.44
N ALA A 55 -9.47 14.00 -2.47
CA ALA A 55 -10.68 13.85 -3.28
C ALA A 55 -11.84 13.40 -2.41
N HIS A 56 -11.67 12.46 -1.48
CA HIS A 56 -12.74 12.02 -0.58
C HIS A 56 -13.21 13.12 0.36
N LYS A 57 -12.30 13.87 0.98
CA LYS A 57 -12.63 14.99 1.88
C LYS A 57 -13.39 16.08 1.11
N THR A 58 -12.82 16.52 -0.01
CA THR A 58 -13.42 17.55 -0.88
C THR A 58 -14.73 17.07 -1.49
N THR A 59 -14.80 15.80 -1.89
CA THR A 59 -16.04 15.19 -2.37
C THR A 59 -16.99 14.80 -1.25
N ASN A 60 -16.65 14.78 0.03
CA ASN A 60 -17.65 14.64 1.09
C ASN A 60 -18.41 15.96 1.26
N ASP A 61 -17.69 17.09 1.21
CA ASP A 61 -18.31 18.42 1.21
C ASP A 61 -19.09 18.67 -0.09
N ILE A 62 -18.52 18.27 -1.24
CA ILE A 62 -19.23 18.31 -2.51
C ILE A 62 -20.35 17.27 -2.53
N LYS A 63 -20.21 16.06 -1.96
CA LYS A 63 -21.29 15.05 -1.87
C LYS A 63 -22.46 15.60 -1.10
N LEU A 64 -22.27 16.35 -0.02
CA LEU A 64 -23.39 17.01 0.65
C LEU A 64 -24.12 17.96 -0.32
N SER A 65 -23.39 18.80 -1.07
CA SER A 65 -23.98 19.70 -2.09
C SER A 65 -24.49 18.98 -3.36
N VAL A 66 -23.94 17.82 -3.68
CA VAL A 66 -24.19 17.06 -4.90
C VAL A 66 -25.27 16.02 -4.66
N THR A 67 -25.42 15.45 -3.47
CA THR A 67 -26.57 14.63 -3.07
C THR A 67 -27.85 15.47 -3.04
N GLU A 68 -27.76 16.77 -2.71
CA GLU A 68 -28.85 17.73 -2.91
C GLU A 68 -29.19 17.95 -4.40
N VAL A 69 -28.20 17.84 -5.30
CA VAL A 69 -28.37 17.98 -6.77
C VAL A 69 -28.70 16.64 -7.47
N ILE A 70 -28.27 15.50 -6.91
CA ILE A 70 -28.32 14.14 -7.46
C ILE A 70 -29.59 13.37 -7.07
N ASN A 71 -30.47 13.94 -6.25
CA ASN A 71 -31.88 13.50 -6.20
C ASN A 71 -32.62 13.58 -7.56
N LYS A 72 -31.92 13.89 -8.67
CA LYS A 72 -32.37 13.68 -10.05
C LYS A 72 -31.48 12.84 -10.98
N THR A 73 -30.29 12.36 -10.60
CA THR A 73 -29.46 11.51 -11.49
C THR A 73 -28.45 10.63 -10.73
N ASP A 74 -28.82 9.36 -10.52
CA ASP A 74 -28.07 8.29 -9.84
C ASP A 74 -26.67 8.02 -10.42
N ILE A 75 -25.65 8.76 -10.00
CA ILE A 75 -24.25 8.43 -10.31
C ILE A 75 -23.45 8.45 -9.01
N GLY A 76 -23.28 7.26 -8.40
CA GLY A 76 -22.38 7.08 -7.26
C GLY A 76 -20.92 7.01 -7.73
N PHE A 77 -20.02 7.76 -7.11
CA PHE A 77 -18.57 7.59 -7.27
C PHE A 77 -18.02 6.85 -6.06
N LYS A 78 -17.32 5.71 -6.27
CA LYS A 78 -16.56 5.02 -5.22
C LYS A 78 -15.09 5.39 -5.32
N ILE A 79 -14.45 5.56 -4.17
CA ILE A 79 -13.01 5.81 -4.09
C ILE A 79 -12.28 4.57 -4.61
N PRO A 80 -11.25 4.72 -5.47
CA PRO A 80 -10.46 3.60 -5.96
C PRO A 80 -9.69 2.89 -4.83
N PHE A 81 -9.50 1.58 -4.96
CA PHE A 81 -8.61 0.81 -4.07
C PHE A 81 -7.17 0.87 -4.58
N LEU A 82 -6.21 0.81 -3.65
CA LEU A 82 -4.78 0.76 -3.94
C LEU A 82 -4.19 -0.53 -3.38
N ASN A 83 -3.46 -1.27 -4.21
CA ASN A 83 -2.81 -2.52 -3.82
C ASN A 83 -1.35 -2.54 -4.28
N ILE A 84 -0.43 -2.83 -3.35
CA ILE A 84 0.98 -3.05 -3.61
C ILE A 84 1.23 -4.55 -3.68
N TYR A 85 1.93 -4.99 -4.73
CA TYR A 85 2.39 -6.35 -4.90
C TYR A 85 3.92 -6.39 -4.97
N TYR A 86 4.49 -7.51 -4.55
CA TYR A 86 5.91 -7.81 -4.70
C TYR A 86 6.15 -9.22 -5.26
N SER A 87 7.27 -9.40 -5.95
CA SER A 87 7.66 -10.68 -6.55
C SER A 87 9.16 -10.72 -6.89
N THR A 88 9.75 -11.91 -6.88
CA THR A 88 11.10 -12.14 -7.44
C THR A 88 11.12 -12.19 -8.96
N LYS A 89 9.95 -12.40 -9.58
CA LYS A 89 9.75 -12.33 -11.04
C LYS A 89 9.44 -10.90 -11.44
N GLU A 90 9.74 -10.56 -12.69
CA GLU A 90 9.35 -9.26 -13.24
C GLU A 90 7.83 -9.16 -13.36
N PHE A 91 7.30 -7.99 -13.03
CA PHE A 91 5.90 -7.70 -13.26
C PHE A 91 5.67 -7.26 -14.71
N THR A 92 4.52 -7.65 -15.23
CA THR A 92 3.80 -7.00 -16.31
C THR A 92 2.66 -6.17 -15.69
N SER A 93 1.86 -5.51 -16.50
CA SER A 93 0.68 -4.78 -15.99
C SER A 93 -0.40 -5.69 -15.41
N LYS A 94 -0.38 -7.00 -15.69
CA LYS A 94 -1.51 -7.92 -15.44
C LYS A 94 -1.19 -9.12 -14.55
N ASN A 95 0.06 -9.51 -14.40
CA ASN A 95 0.39 -10.68 -13.58
C ASN A 95 0.33 -10.35 -12.09
N LEU A 96 -0.14 -11.32 -11.33
CA LEU A 96 -0.26 -11.23 -9.88
C LEU A 96 1.06 -11.62 -9.22
N GLY A 97 1.33 -11.01 -8.07
CA GLY A 97 2.41 -11.37 -7.15
C GLY A 97 1.83 -11.57 -5.76
N THR A 98 2.66 -11.52 -4.73
CA THR A 98 2.17 -11.49 -3.35
C THR A 98 1.70 -10.09 -3.02
N VAL A 99 0.51 -9.97 -2.41
CA VAL A 99 0.00 -8.67 -1.93
C VAL A 99 0.83 -8.28 -0.72
N LEU A 100 1.47 -7.11 -0.79
CA LEU A 100 2.23 -6.56 0.33
C LEU A 100 1.34 -5.74 1.27
N PHE A 101 0.52 -4.87 0.67
CA PHE A 101 -0.20 -3.83 1.39
C PHE A 101 -1.29 -3.25 0.51
N GLY A 102 -2.44 -2.87 1.07
CA GLY A 102 -3.52 -2.25 0.30
C GLY A 102 -4.91 -2.66 0.75
N GLY A 103 -5.90 -2.35 -0.09
CA GLY A 103 -7.31 -2.64 0.18
C GLY A 103 -7.71 -4.12 0.10
N TYR A 104 -6.78 -5.03 -0.21
CA TYR A 104 -7.01 -6.47 -0.13
C TYR A 104 -6.53 -7.10 1.19
N LEU A 105 -5.81 -6.32 2.02
CA LEU A 105 -5.41 -6.72 3.36
C LEU A 105 -6.13 -5.77 4.32
N ASP A 106 -7.28 -6.18 4.81
CA ASP A 106 -8.18 -5.30 5.56
C ASP A 106 -7.73 -5.14 7.02
N GLU A 107 -7.09 -6.18 7.57
CA GLU A 107 -6.69 -6.21 8.97
C GLU A 107 -5.22 -5.87 9.19
N PHE A 108 -4.93 -5.19 10.31
CA PHE A 108 -3.57 -4.90 10.75
C PHE A 108 -2.69 -6.16 10.78
N ASN A 109 -3.24 -7.29 11.28
CA ASN A 109 -2.50 -8.55 11.38
C ASN A 109 -2.09 -9.10 10.00
N GLU A 110 -2.95 -8.99 8.99
CA GLU A 110 -2.62 -9.42 7.63
C GLU A 110 -1.51 -8.55 7.05
N ARG A 111 -1.64 -7.23 7.19
CA ARG A 111 -0.65 -6.25 6.69
C ARG A 111 0.71 -6.44 7.35
N ILE A 112 0.76 -6.61 8.68
CA ILE A 112 2.03 -6.78 9.39
C ILE A 112 2.70 -8.12 9.04
N ILE A 113 1.92 -9.20 8.90
CA ILE A 113 2.42 -10.51 8.48
C ILE A 113 3.10 -10.41 7.11
N GLU A 114 2.47 -9.77 6.14
CA GLU A 114 3.03 -9.63 4.79
C GLU A 114 4.28 -8.73 4.77
N LEU A 115 4.32 -7.66 5.57
CA LEU A 115 5.54 -6.83 5.74
C LEU A 115 6.72 -7.62 6.36
N GLU A 116 6.45 -8.52 7.31
CA GLU A 116 7.48 -9.40 7.86
C GLU A 116 7.94 -10.46 6.86
N GLN A 117 7.03 -11.01 6.05
CA GLN A 117 7.36 -11.93 4.98
C GLN A 117 8.23 -11.26 3.90
N GLU A 118 7.92 -10.02 3.53
CA GLU A 118 8.75 -9.19 2.65
C GLU A 118 10.18 -9.08 3.19
N ARG A 119 10.35 -8.73 4.48
CA ARG A 119 11.68 -8.65 5.11
C ARG A 119 12.41 -9.99 5.03
N LYS A 120 11.76 -11.11 5.39
CA LYS A 120 12.36 -12.46 5.35
C LYS A 120 12.81 -12.83 3.93
N LEU A 121 12.06 -12.43 2.91
CA LEU A 121 12.46 -12.60 1.52
C LEU A 121 13.74 -11.81 1.21
N TYR A 122 13.83 -10.54 1.60
CA TYR A 122 15.03 -9.72 1.38
C TYR A 122 16.28 -10.31 2.05
N GLU A 123 16.14 -10.86 3.26
CA GLU A 123 17.23 -11.55 3.97
C GLU A 123 17.65 -12.83 3.25
N THR A 124 16.68 -13.64 2.83
CA THR A 124 16.93 -14.89 2.07
C THR A 124 17.67 -14.62 0.77
N LEU A 125 17.30 -13.55 0.07
CA LEU A 125 17.91 -13.13 -1.19
C LEU A 125 19.22 -12.34 -0.99
N LYS A 126 19.63 -12.06 0.26
CA LYS A 126 20.81 -11.28 0.63
C LYS A 126 20.86 -9.92 -0.08
N ILE A 127 19.73 -9.20 -0.11
CA ILE A 127 19.65 -7.88 -0.72
C ILE A 127 20.45 -6.88 0.14
N ASN A 128 21.45 -6.23 -0.47
CA ASN A 128 22.29 -5.24 0.19
C ASN A 128 21.52 -3.95 0.52
N GLY A 129 21.93 -3.27 1.60
CA GLY A 129 21.34 -1.99 2.00
C GLY A 129 19.97 -2.09 2.67
N LEU A 130 19.57 -3.30 3.07
CA LEU A 130 18.36 -3.54 3.84
C LEU A 130 18.45 -2.83 5.20
N LYS A 131 17.59 -1.83 5.41
CA LYS A 131 17.36 -1.22 6.73
C LYS A 131 16.03 -1.73 7.26
N THR A 132 16.00 -2.12 8.53
CA THR A 132 14.79 -2.60 9.20
C THR A 132 14.39 -1.68 10.34
N GLU A 133 13.14 -1.76 10.74
CA GLU A 133 12.59 -1.10 11.92
C GLU A 133 11.76 -2.11 12.74
N VAL A 134 11.56 -1.81 14.01
CA VAL A 134 10.80 -2.66 14.94
C VAL A 134 9.62 -1.86 15.47
N PHE A 135 8.44 -2.43 15.34
CA PHE A 135 7.21 -1.92 15.92
C PHE A 135 6.72 -2.85 17.01
N GLU A 136 6.10 -2.32 18.05
CA GLU A 136 5.48 -3.11 19.10
C GLU A 136 3.98 -2.81 19.11
N ASP A 137 3.09 -3.80 19.22
CA ASP A 137 1.66 -3.50 19.42
C ASP A 137 1.36 -3.15 20.90
N TYR A 138 0.12 -2.78 21.18
CA TYR A 138 -0.32 -2.52 22.55
C TYR A 138 -0.28 -3.77 23.46
N LYS A 139 -0.26 -4.98 22.89
CA LYS A 139 -0.17 -6.26 23.62
C LYS A 139 1.27 -6.70 23.90
N GLY A 140 2.27 -5.95 23.42
CA GLY A 140 3.69 -6.25 23.60
C GLY A 140 4.28 -7.19 22.54
N HIS A 141 3.58 -7.45 21.45
CA HIS A 141 4.15 -8.20 20.32
C HIS A 141 5.04 -7.28 19.49
N SER A 142 6.27 -7.73 19.22
CA SER A 142 7.21 -6.99 18.38
C SER A 142 7.25 -7.54 16.95
N TYR A 143 7.23 -6.65 15.97
CA TYR A 143 7.28 -6.95 14.54
C TYR A 143 8.49 -6.27 13.92
N LYS A 144 9.30 -7.04 13.18
CA LYS A 144 10.48 -6.49 12.49
C LYS A 144 10.22 -6.44 10.99
N VAL A 145 10.16 -5.23 10.44
CA VAL A 145 9.82 -4.98 9.03
C VAL A 145 10.91 -4.16 8.33
N ILE A 146 10.81 -4.02 7.01
CA ILE A 146 11.72 -3.14 6.25
C ILE A 146 11.36 -1.67 6.53
N ASN A 147 12.36 -0.82 6.74
CA ASN A 147 12.18 0.60 7.06
C ASN A 147 11.32 1.34 6.01
N ASN A 148 10.50 2.28 6.46
CA ASN A 148 9.52 3.04 5.69
C ASN A 148 8.42 2.13 5.16
N SER A 149 7.95 1.18 5.99
CA SER A 149 6.80 0.38 5.62
C SER A 149 5.55 1.25 5.48
N PRO A 150 4.69 1.00 4.48
CA PRO A 150 3.42 1.69 4.38
C PRO A 150 2.56 1.24 5.57
N PHE A 151 2.17 2.16 6.44
CA PHE A 151 1.17 1.93 7.49
C PHE A 151 0.02 2.90 7.27
N THR A 152 -1.19 2.50 7.66
CA THR A 152 -2.36 3.39 7.72
C THR A 152 -2.44 4.09 9.09
N GLU A 153 -3.29 5.11 9.19
CA GLU A 153 -3.60 5.73 10.49
C GLU A 153 -4.16 4.68 11.48
N GLU A 154 -5.01 3.76 10.99
CA GLU A 154 -5.55 2.66 11.80
C GLU A 154 -4.46 1.70 12.28
N ASP A 155 -3.46 1.41 11.45
CA ASP A 155 -2.32 0.59 11.87
C ASP A 155 -1.54 1.27 13.00
N PHE A 156 -1.35 2.59 12.92
CA PHE A 156 -0.68 3.35 13.98
C PHE A 156 -1.47 3.37 15.29
N CYS A 157 -2.79 3.22 15.28
CA CYS A 157 -3.58 3.05 16.50
C CYS A 157 -3.29 1.72 17.22
N MET A 158 -2.85 0.71 16.47
CA MET A 158 -2.50 -0.61 17.02
C MET A 158 -1.03 -0.67 17.47
N LEU A 159 -0.18 0.18 16.90
CA LEU A 159 1.26 0.21 17.15
C LEU A 159 1.66 1.24 18.22
N LYS A 160 2.63 0.87 19.04
CA LYS A 160 3.51 1.76 19.80
C LYS A 160 4.77 2.00 18.98
N HIS A 161 5.19 3.27 18.89
CA HIS A 161 6.49 3.59 18.31
C HIS A 161 7.61 3.23 19.31
N SER A 162 8.32 2.13 19.06
CA SER A 162 9.58 1.82 19.73
C SER A 162 10.75 2.31 18.88
N VAL A 163 11.36 3.45 19.25
CA VAL A 163 12.56 3.94 18.57
C VAL A 163 13.74 3.06 18.97
N ASN A 164 14.19 2.16 18.09
CA ASN A 164 15.42 1.41 18.29
C ASN A 164 16.61 2.18 17.70
N TYR A 165 17.29 2.98 18.54
CA TYR A 165 18.66 3.42 18.29
C TYR A 165 19.59 2.24 18.58
N LYS A 166 20.13 1.60 17.54
CA LYS A 166 21.46 0.96 17.54
C LYS A 166 21.72 0.31 16.18
N ASP A 167 22.58 0.95 15.40
CA ASP A 167 23.66 0.32 14.62
C ASP A 167 24.52 1.44 14.00
N ASN A 168 25.21 2.17 14.87
CA ASN A 168 26.49 2.81 14.51
C ASN A 168 27.57 2.02 15.25
N VAL A 169 28.02 0.93 14.65
CA VAL A 169 29.33 0.36 14.99
C VAL A 169 30.22 0.65 13.80
N VAL A 170 30.94 1.77 13.90
CA VAL A 170 32.21 1.96 13.22
C VAL A 170 33.22 1.12 14.00
N VAL A 171 33.85 0.16 13.34
CA VAL A 171 35.17 -0.36 13.73
C VAL A 171 36.18 0.29 12.83
#